data_AF-A0A0S8KH89-F1
#
_entry.id   AF-A0A0S8KH89-F1
#
_cell.length_a   1.000
_cell.length_b   1.000
_cell.length_c   1.000
_cell.angle_alpha   90.00
_cell.angle_beta   90.00
_cell.angle_gamma   90.00
#
_symmetry.space_group_name_H-M   'P 1'
#
loop_
_entity.id
_entity.type
_entity.pdbx_description
1 polymer ?
#
loop_
_entity_poly.entity_id
_entity_poly.type
_entity_poly.pdbx_seq_one_letter_code
_entity_poly.pdbx_strand_id
1 'polypeptide(L)' 'MDIFDKFKENRGPLGQYQEVGHGYFLFPKLEGEIQPRMKFRGKEVLTWSLNNYLGLANHPEV' A
#
# COMPACT_ATOMS: atom_id res chain seq x y z
N MET A 1 0.56 35.75 -3.40
CA MET A 1 0.36 34.57 -2.52
C MET A 1 0.54 33.34 -3.39
N ASP A 2 1.60 32.58 -3.15
CA ASP A 2 1.89 31.34 -3.88
C ASP A 2 0.82 30.29 -3.54
N ILE A 3 0.38 29.52 -4.55
CA ILE A 3 -0.55 28.40 -4.35
C ILE A 3 0.08 27.30 -3.49
N PHE A 4 1.40 27.12 -3.54
CA PHE A 4 2.12 26.15 -2.72
C PHE A 4 2.18 26.53 -1.24
N ASP A 5 2.16 27.83 -0.92
CA ASP A 5 2.16 28.30 0.46
C ASP A 5 0.85 27.96 1.18
N LYS A 6 -0.29 27.91 0.46
CA LYS A 6 -1.57 27.47 1.02
C LYS A 6 -1.52 26.03 1.56
N PHE A 7 -0.78 25.14 0.89
CA PHE A 7 -0.65 23.74 1.31
C PHE A 7 0.27 23.56 2.52
N LYS A 8 1.19 24.50 2.77
CA LYS A 8 2.05 24.49 3.96
C LYS A 8 1.25 24.84 5.22
N GLU A 9 0.32 25.79 5.10
CA GLU A 9 -0.51 26.25 6.21
C GLU A 9 -1.75 25.39 6.44
N ASN A 10 -2.36 24.85 5.38
CA ASN A 10 -3.59 24.07 5.46
C ASN A 10 -3.63 22.98 4.39
N ARG A 11 -3.46 21.71 4.80
CA ARG A 11 -3.53 20.55 3.89
C ARG A 11 -4.96 20.16 3.48
N GLY A 12 -5.97 20.93 3.92
CA GLY A 12 -7.37 20.72 3.59
C GLY A 12 -8.00 19.49 4.25
N PRO A 13 -9.30 19.24 3.99
CA PRO A 13 -10.06 18.16 4.64
C PRO A 13 -9.55 16.75 4.36
N LEU A 14 -8.78 16.54 3.28
CA LEU A 14 -8.15 15.24 2.98
C LEU A 14 -6.74 15.14 3.55
N GLY A 15 -6.01 16.25 3.63
CA GLY A 15 -4.65 16.28 4.15
C GLY A 15 -4.53 15.91 5.63
N GLN A 16 -5.60 16.06 6.42
CA GLN A 16 -5.66 15.55 7.79
C GLN A 16 -5.51 14.02 7.88
N TYR A 17 -5.86 13.29 6.82
CA TYR A 17 -5.72 11.83 6.75
C TYR A 17 -4.45 11.38 6.04
N GLN A 18 -3.61 12.31 5.57
CA GLN A 18 -2.41 11.98 4.80
C GLN A 18 -1.42 11.12 5.61
N GLU A 19 -1.24 11.44 6.90
CA GLU A 19 -0.36 10.67 7.78
C GLU A 19 -0.93 9.29 8.14
N VAL A 20 -2.26 9.16 8.22
CA VAL A 20 -2.94 7.92 8.61
C VAL A 20 -3.16 6.99 7.41
N GLY A 21 -3.38 7.56 6.22
CA GLY A 21 -3.72 6.84 5.00
C GLY A 21 -2.53 6.13 4.36
N HIS A 22 -1.34 6.73 4.45
CA HIS A 22 -0.16 6.20 3.78
C HIS A 22 0.33 4.90 4.44
N GLY A 23 0.62 3.88 3.62
CA GLY A 23 1.16 2.59 4.09
C GLY A 23 0.14 1.58 4.65
N TYR A 24 -1.05 2.03 5.07
CA TYR A 24 -2.13 1.14 5.49
C TYR A 24 -3.32 1.14 4.53
N PHE A 25 -3.88 2.31 4.23
CA PHE A 25 -5.12 2.40 3.43
C PHE A 25 -4.87 2.70 1.96
N LEU A 26 -3.91 3.58 1.66
CA LEU A 26 -3.66 4.03 0.29
C LEU A 26 -2.63 3.17 -0.43
N PHE A 27 -1.64 2.64 0.31
CA PHE A 27 -0.54 1.86 -0.25
C PHE A 27 -0.09 0.75 0.72
N PRO A 28 -0.95 -0.23 1.05
CA PRO A 28 -0.54 -1.37 1.87
C PRO A 28 0.58 -2.14 1.18
N LYS A 29 1.68 -2.36 1.92
CA LYS A 29 2.84 -3.10 1.41
C LYS A 29 2.89 -4.49 2.02
N LEU A 30 2.69 -5.49 1.16
CA LEU A 30 3.00 -6.87 1.49
C LEU A 30 4.49 -7.13 1.28
N GLU A 31 5.06 -7.99 2.11
CA GLU A 31 6.49 -8.30 2.13
C GLU A 31 6.72 -9.78 1.75
N GLY A 32 7.83 -10.03 1.05
CA GLY A 32 8.27 -11.35 0.62
C GLY A 32 7.78 -11.75 -0.79
N GLU A 33 8.00 -13.02 -1.13
CA GLU A 33 7.55 -13.63 -2.38
C GLU A 33 6.02 -13.63 -2.52
N ILE A 34 5.51 -13.63 -3.75
CA ILE A 34 4.07 -13.54 -4.01
C ILE A 34 3.40 -14.88 -3.71
N GLN A 35 2.54 -14.93 -2.71
CA GLN A 35 1.91 -16.19 -2.28
C GLN A 35 0.56 -15.96 -1.59
N PRO A 36 -0.27 -17.00 -1.38
CA PRO A 36 -1.55 -16.87 -0.69
C PRO A 36 -1.45 -16.38 0.77
N ARG A 37 -0.28 -16.50 1.41
CA ARG A 37 0.00 -16.00 2.78
C ARG A 37 1.24 -15.11 2.80
N MET A 38 1.08 -13.81 2.98
CA MET A 38 2.20 -12.87 2.97
C MET A 38 2.33 -12.16 4.32
N LYS A 39 3.42 -11.40 4.49
CA LYS A 39 3.58 -10.53 5.67
C LYS A 39 3.04 -9.14 5.38
N PHE A 40 2.20 -8.64 6.27
CA PHE A 40 1.76 -7.25 6.31
C PHE A 40 2.13 -6.65 7.67
N ARG A 41 3.02 -5.64 7.68
CA ARG A 41 3.52 -5.02 8.92
C ARG A 41 4.07 -6.05 9.91
N GLY A 42 4.85 -6.99 9.40
CA GLY A 42 5.45 -8.09 10.19
C GLY A 42 4.50 -9.21 10.63
N LYS A 43 3.19 -9.14 10.31
CA LYS A 43 2.22 -10.19 10.63
C LYS A 43 1.85 -10.99 9.41
N GLU A 44 1.73 -12.31 9.55
CA GLU A 44 1.23 -13.17 8.49
C GLU A 44 -0.27 -12.95 8.27
N VAL A 45 -0.68 -12.80 7.00
CA VAL A 45 -2.07 -12.59 6.58
C VAL A 45 -2.38 -13.42 5.34
N LEU A 46 -3.66 -13.79 5.16
CA LEU A 46 -4.15 -14.33 3.90
C LEU A 46 -4.31 -13.20 2.87
N THR A 47 -3.77 -13.41 1.67
CA THR A 47 -3.74 -12.40 0.62
C THR A 47 -4.85 -12.64 -0.41
N TRP A 48 -5.84 -11.74 -0.46
CA TRP A 48 -6.96 -11.76 -1.41
C TRP A 48 -6.90 -10.62 -2.44
N SER A 49 -5.89 -9.75 -2.34
CA SER A 49 -5.75 -8.53 -3.14
C SER A 49 -4.86 -8.69 -4.37
N LEU A 50 -4.28 -9.87 -4.59
CA LEU A 50 -3.39 -10.13 -5.72
C LEU A 50 -4.15 -10.70 -6.91
N ASN A 51 -3.74 -10.27 -8.11
CA ASN A 51 -4.23 -10.83 -9.37
C ASN A 51 -3.40 -12.05 -9.82
N ASN A 52 -2.80 -12.80 -8.88
CA ASN A 52 -1.96 -13.97 -9.14
C ASN A 52 -2.80 -15.27 -9.14
N TYR A 53 -3.85 -15.33 -9.97
CA TYR A 53 -4.84 -16.40 -9.91
C TYR A 53 -4.28 -17.80 -10.21
N LEU A 54 -3.29 -17.88 -11.09
CA LEU A 54 -2.65 -19.14 -11.49
C LEU A 54 -1.40 -19.46 -10.65
N GLY A 55 -1.01 -18.60 -9.71
CA GLY A 55 0.18 -18.81 -8.90
C GLY A 55 1.51 -18.65 -9.65
N LEU A 56 1.51 -18.12 -10.87
CA LEU A 56 2.69 -18.06 -11.73
C LEU A 56 3.64 -16.91 -11.43
N ALA A 57 3.27 -15.98 -10.55
CA ALA A 57 4.04 -14.76 -10.34
C ALA A 57 5.49 -14.96 -9.84
N ASN A 58 5.84 -16.12 -9.28
CA ASN A 58 7.23 -16.48 -8.95
C ASN A 58 7.73 -17.72 -9.72
N HIS A 59 7.04 -18.15 -10.78
CA HIS A 59 7.42 -19.35 -11.51
C HIS A 59 8.74 -19.08 -12.26
N PRO A 60 9.81 -19.87 -12.06
CA PRO A 60 11.15 -19.52 -12.56
C PRO A 60 11.30 -19.48 -14.08
N GLU A 61 10.38 -20.13 -14.79
CA GLU A 61 10.36 -20.20 -16.26
C GLU A 61 9.47 -19.13 -16.91
N VAL A 62 8.81 -18.27 -16.12
CA VAL A 62 7.97 -17.16 -16.58
C VAL A 62 8.65 -15.84 -16.23
#